data_AF-A0A5J5UXR9-F1
#
_entry.id   AF-A0A5J5UXR9-F1
#
_cell.length_a   1.000
_cell.length_b   1.000
_cell.length_c   1.000
_cell.angle_alpha   90.00
_cell.angle_beta   90.00
_cell.angle_gamma   90.00
#
_symmetry.space_group_name_H-M   'P 1'
#
loop_
_entity.id
_entity.type
_entity.pdbx_description
1 polymer ?
#
loop_
_entity_poly.entity_id
_entity_poly.type
_entity_poly.pdbx_seq_one_letter_code
_entity_poly.pdbx_strand_id
1 'polypeptide(L)' 'MRITTWNITGLGSVPNIEVVNRVVRTSRADVCFIQETKLDSMLVELIRKFWGEDCFVFIFAAAVERSGGLLMIWDKGHF' A
#
# COMPACT_ATOMS: atom_id res chain seq x y z
N MET A 1 14.49 -10.72 2.41
CA MET A 1 13.20 -10.32 2.97
C MET A 1 13.32 -8.96 3.62
N ARG A 2 12.76 -7.94 2.99
CA ARG A 2 12.67 -6.55 3.43
C ARG A 2 11.20 -6.22 3.63
N ILE A 3 10.87 -5.86 4.86
CA ILE A 3 9.52 -5.47 5.23
C ILE A 3 9.53 -3.97 5.47
N THR A 4 8.66 -3.24 4.77
CA THR A 4 8.45 -1.82 4.99
C THR A 4 7.09 -1.61 5.63
N THR A 5 7.04 -0.85 6.73
CA THR A 5 5.79 -0.43 7.36
C THR A 5 5.76 1.08 7.41
N TRP A 6 4.63 1.68 7.03
CA TRP A 6 4.49 3.12 7.01
C TRP A 6 3.08 3.58 7.34
N ASN A 7 2.98 4.50 8.29
CA ASN A 7 1.76 5.25 8.57
C ASN A 7 1.78 6.56 7.77
N ILE A 8 0.85 6.68 6.80
CA ILE A 8 0.84 7.78 5.82
C ILE A 8 -0.22 8.84 6.11
N THR A 9 -1.19 8.54 6.99
CA THR A 9 -2.32 9.44 7.32
C THR A 9 -3.09 9.93 6.06
N GLY A 10 -3.32 9.02 5.10
CA GLY A 10 -4.16 9.22 3.92
C GLY A 10 -3.49 8.79 2.61
N LEU A 11 -4.10 7.89 1.84
CA LEU A 11 -3.58 7.38 0.55
C LEU A 11 -4.31 7.96 -0.68
N GLY A 12 -5.45 8.62 -0.50
CA GLY A 12 -6.37 8.95 -1.60
C GLY A 12 -5.91 10.06 -2.57
N SER A 13 -4.85 10.80 -2.25
CA SER A 13 -4.34 11.89 -3.09
C SER A 13 -3.23 11.42 -4.02
N VAL A 14 -3.17 11.99 -5.23
CA VAL A 14 -2.10 11.68 -6.21
C VAL A 14 -0.69 11.88 -5.64
N PRO A 15 -0.38 12.98 -4.90
CA PRO A 15 0.93 13.14 -4.29
C PRO A 15 1.28 12.03 -3.30
N ASN A 16 0.32 11.58 -2.49
CA ASN A 16 0.59 10.52 -1.51
C ASN A 16 0.88 9.19 -2.20
N ILE A 17 0.17 8.89 -3.29
CA ILE A 17 0.44 7.69 -4.13
C ILE A 17 1.85 7.75 -4.71
N GLU A 18 2.30 8.90 -5.22
CA GLU A 18 3.65 9.07 -5.78
C GLU A 18 4.74 8.90 -4.72
N VAL A 19 4.53 9.44 -3.51
CA VAL A 19 5.49 9.27 -2.41
C VAL A 19 5.56 7.81 -1.97
N VAL A 20 4.41 7.12 -1.86
CA VAL A 20 4.37 5.68 -1.56
C VAL A 20 5.10 4.88 -2.63
N ASN A 21 4.89 5.17 -3.91
CA ASN A 21 5.63 4.55 -5.01
C ASN A 21 7.14 4.70 -4.80
N ARG A 22 7.60 5.93 -4.59
CA ARG A 22 9.02 6.23 -4.39
C ARG A 22 9.61 5.48 -3.19
N VAL A 23 8.88 5.38 -2.09
CA VAL A 23 9.33 4.67 -0.88
C VAL A 23 9.41 3.17 -1.14
N VAL A 24 8.40 2.55 -1.77
CA VAL A 24 8.41 1.13 -2.13
C VAL A 24 9.59 0.81 -3.05
N ARG A 25 9.82 1.62 -4.09
CA ARG A 25 10.92 1.43 -5.05
C ARG A 25 12.29 1.63 -4.43
N THR A 26 12.45 2.63 -3.56
CA THR A 26 13.73 2.95 -2.93
C THR A 26 14.11 1.93 -1.85
N SER A 27 13.13 1.48 -1.06
CA SER A 27 13.33 0.47 -0.01
C SER A 27 13.56 -0.93 -0.57
N ARG A 28 13.12 -1.19 -1.81
CA ARG A 28 13.08 -2.53 -2.42
C ARG A 28 12.36 -3.51 -1.49
N ALA A 29 11.17 -3.11 -1.04
CA ALA A 29 10.37 -3.88 -0.11
C ALA A 29 9.85 -5.17 -0.77
N ASP A 30 10.02 -6.31 -0.09
CA ASP A 30 9.39 -7.58 -0.49
C ASP A 30 7.94 -7.65 0.04
N VAL A 31 7.67 -6.96 1.16
CA VAL A 31 6.34 -6.81 1.78
C VAL A 31 6.19 -5.37 2.26
N CYS A 32 5.03 -4.75 2.00
CA CYS A 32 4.71 -3.41 2.48
C CYS A 32 3.41 -3.39 3.28
N PHE A 33 3.45 -2.71 4.42
CA PHE A 33 2.31 -2.42 5.29
C PHE A 33 2.06 -0.91 5.30
N ILE A 34 0.87 -0.50 4.89
CA ILE A 34 0.45 0.90 4.90
C ILE A 34 -0.70 1.06 5.90
N GLN A 35 -0.54 1.99 6.82
CA GLN A 35 -1.51 2.28 7.88
C GLN A 35 -2.08 3.68 7.71
N GLU A 36 -3.27 3.88 8.29
CA GLU A 36 -4.02 5.13 8.19
C GLU A 36 -4.23 5.52 6.73
N THR A 37 -4.65 4.58 5.87
CA THR A 37 -4.95 4.86 4.45
C THR A 37 -6.09 5.86 4.27
N LYS A 38 -7.00 5.96 5.25
CA LYS A 38 -8.23 6.75 5.26
C LYS A 38 -9.16 6.48 4.08
N LEU A 39 -9.05 5.29 3.48
CA LEU A 39 -9.87 4.85 2.36
C LEU A 39 -10.96 3.91 2.84
N ASP A 40 -12.18 4.10 2.34
CA ASP A 40 -13.34 3.22 2.57
C ASP A 40 -13.31 1.96 1.68
N SER A 41 -12.62 2.05 0.55
CA SER A 41 -12.52 1.04 -0.48
C SER A 41 -11.16 1.13 -1.17
N MET A 42 -10.68 -0.01 -1.69
CA MET A 42 -9.44 -0.07 -2.44
C MET A 42 -9.68 -0.66 -3.82
N LEU A 43 -9.24 0.08 -4.83
CA LEU A 43 -9.22 -0.35 -6.22
C LEU A 43 -7.83 -0.89 -6.56
N VAL A 44 -7.80 -1.99 -7.31
CA VAL A 44 -6.55 -2.64 -7.73
C VAL A 44 -5.70 -1.70 -8.58
N GLU A 45 -6.34 -0.82 -9.36
CA GLU A 45 -5.70 0.20 -10.17
C GLU A 45 -4.89 1.20 -9.32
N LEU A 46 -5.38 1.53 -8.12
CA LEU A 46 -4.67 2.41 -7.19
C LEU A 46 -3.41 1.71 -6.66
N ILE A 47 -3.51 0.42 -6.38
CA ILE A 47 -2.37 -0.40 -5.94
C ILE A 47 -1.30 -0.48 -7.04
N ARG A 48 -1.72 -0.71 -8.29
CA ARG A 48 -0.81 -0.74 -9.44
C ARG A 48 -0.02 0.55 -9.63
N LYS A 49 -0.60 1.70 -9.27
CA LYS A 49 0.10 3.00 -9.37
C LYS A 49 1.33 3.11 -8.46
N PHE A 50 1.32 2.49 -7.28
CA PHE A 50 2.47 2.58 -6.36
C PHE A 50 3.30 1.30 -6.24
N TRP A 51 2.69 0.13 -6.42
CA TRP A 51 3.42 -1.15 -6.39
C TRP A 51 4.05 -1.44 -7.74
N GLY A 52 3.24 -1.42 -8.81
CA GLY A 52 3.62 -1.80 -10.17
C GLY A 52 2.58 -2.72 -10.82
N GLU A 53 2.83 -3.12 -12.07
CA GLU A 53 1.98 -4.08 -12.80
C GLU A 53 2.28 -5.56 -12.47
N ASP A 54 3.27 -5.82 -11.62
CA ASP A 54 3.76 -7.15 -11.30
C ASP A 54 2.75 -8.02 -10.54
N CYS A 55 3.00 -9.33 -10.46
CA CYS A 55 2.15 -10.29 -9.75
C CYS A 55 2.19 -10.09 -8.23
N PHE A 56 1.33 -9.22 -7.70
CA PHE A 56 1.17 -8.98 -6.27
C PHE A 56 -0.09 -9.62 -5.68
N VAL A 57 -0.07 -9.85 -4.38
CA VAL A 57 -1.24 -10.15 -3.56
C VAL A 57 -1.37 -9.05 -2.50
N PHE A 58 -2.59 -8.68 -2.16
CA PHE A 58 -2.84 -7.69 -1.12
C PHE A 58 -4.03 -8.08 -0.26
N ILE A 59 -4.02 -7.57 0.97
CA ILE A 59 -5.14 -7.60 1.91
C ILE A 59 -5.43 -6.17 2.34
N PHE A 60 -6.69 -5.79 2.28
CA PHE A 60 -7.13 -4.46 2.67
C PHE A 60 -8.22 -4.54 3.75
N ALA A 61 -8.06 -3.72 4.79
CA ALA A 61 -9.09 -3.42 5.76
C ALA A 61 -9.50 -1.95 5.61
N ALA A 62 -10.77 -1.73 5.29
CA ALA A 62 -11.33 -0.39 5.10
C ALA A 62 -11.27 0.48 6.35
N ALA A 63 -11.19 1.79 6.15
CA ALA A 63 -11.45 2.78 7.17
C ALA A 63 -12.96 2.81 7.46
N VAL A 64 -13.35 2.31 8.64
CA VAL A 64 -14.71 2.35 9.18
C VAL A 64 -14.74 3.32 10.35
N GLU A 65 -15.55 4.37 10.24
CA GLU A 65 -15.70 5.43 11.25
C GLU A 65 -14.37 6.05 11.70
N ARG A 66 -13.91 5.70 12.92
CA ARG A 66 -12.66 6.20 13.51
C ARG A 66 -11.43 5.38 13.10
N SER A 67 -11.62 4.22 12.48
CA SER A 67 -10.49 3.38 12.06
C SER A 67 -9.81 3.97 10.82
N GLY A 68 -8.48 3.92 10.81
CA GLY A 68 -7.66 4.56 9.78
C GLY A 68 -7.54 3.78 8.47
N GLY A 69 -7.92 2.51 8.43
CA GLY A 69 -7.70 1.62 7.29
C GLY A 69 -6.26 1.09 7.21
N LEU A 70 -6.12 -0.16 6.75
CA LEU A 70 -4.86 -0.89 6.66
C LEU A 70 -4.73 -1.56 5.30
N LEU A 71 -3.53 -1.56 4.74
CA LEU A 71 -3.19 -2.28 3.54
C LEU A 71 -1.90 -3.09 3.78
N MET A 72 -1.92 -4.36 3.40
CA MET A 72 -0.74 -5.21 3.29
C MET A 72 -0.61 -5.68 1.85
N ILE A 73 0.60 -5.60 1.28
CA ILE A 73 0.89 -6.03 -0.10
C ILE A 73 2.26 -6.70 -0.19
N TRP A 74 2.37 -7.71 -1.04
CA TRP A 74 3.61 -8.44 -1.30
C TRP A 74 3.61 -9.08 -2.69
N ASP A 75 4.79 -9.45 -3.18
CA ASP A 75 4.93 -10.17 -4.43
C ASP A 75 4.59 -11.65 -4.27
N LYS A 76 3.74 -12.17 -5.16
CA LYS A 76 3.26 -13.56 -5.12
C LYS A 76 4.38 -14.59 -5.29
N GLY A 77 5.46 -14.22 -5.99
CA GLY A 77 6.60 -15.11 -6.26
C GLY A 77 7.62 -15.21 -5.14
N HIS A 78 7.47 -14.41 -4.08
CA HIS A 78 8.46 -14.31 -3.00
C HIS A 78 8.08 -15.09 -1.73
N PHE A 79 6.88 -15.72 -1.69
CA PHE A 79 6.36 -16.48 -0.54
C PHE A 79 5.51 -17.68 -0.95
#